data_AF-A0A959KWK5-F1
#
_entry.id   AF-A0A959KWK5-F1
#
_cell.length_a   1.000
_cell.length_b   1.000
_cell.length_c   1.000
_cell.angle_alpha   90.00
_cell.angle_beta   90.00
_cell.angle_gamma   90.00
#
_symmetry.space_group_name_H-M   'P 1'
#
loop_
_entity.id
_entity.type
_entity.pdbx_description
1 polymer ?
#
loop_
_entity_poly.entity_id
_entity_poly.type
_entity_poly.pdbx_seq_one_letter_code
_entity_poly.pdbx_strand_id
1 'polypeptide(L)'
;LSYREAYLLYSEMLAQIRCGHTYANFWNQSGLIQEVVFNQADKLPLTFRIVEGRMIVTHNLSGKEELAGMPEIVAINGIPAAEILRNLQRYVKADGSNDAKRLADLNLYGLGPFESFDIYFPLRYPPVDGRYELDIESAEGRGAQLAVPAITRAERARRLQAQNSALPATADDLWKL
;
A
#
# COMPACT_ATOMS: atom_id res chain seq x y z
N LEU A 1 11.47 21.55 -5.54
CA LEU A 1 11.28 20.14 -5.11
C LEU A 1 10.58 20.16 -3.76
N SER A 2 9.36 19.65 -3.68
CA SER A 2 8.67 19.42 -2.41
C SER A 2 9.34 18.27 -1.63
N TYR A 3 9.03 18.14 -0.33
CA TYR A 3 9.52 17.01 0.47
C TYR A 3 9.09 15.64 -0.11
N ARG A 4 7.88 15.58 -0.68
CA ARG A 4 7.33 14.36 -1.31
C ARG A 4 8.12 13.98 -2.57
N GLU A 5 8.39 14.95 -3.44
CA GLU A 5 9.19 14.75 -4.65
C GLU A 5 10.64 14.37 -4.32
N ALA A 6 11.24 15.04 -3.33
CA ALA A 6 12.58 14.75 -2.86
C ALA A 6 12.69 13.32 -2.33
N TYR A 7 11.71 12.89 -1.54
CA TYR A 7 11.68 11.55 -0.98
C TYR A 7 11.63 10.48 -2.08
N LEU A 8 10.75 10.61 -3.07
CA LEU A 8 10.68 9.67 -4.19
C LEU A 8 11.98 9.62 -5.00
N LEU A 9 12.57 10.80 -5.30
CA LEU A 9 13.82 10.88 -6.07
C LEU A 9 14.97 10.18 -5.33
N TYR A 10 15.09 10.40 -4.01
CA TYR A 10 16.12 9.72 -3.21
C TYR A 10 15.83 8.23 -3.05
N SER A 11 14.57 7.83 -2.87
CA SER A 11 14.21 6.40 -2.85
C SER A 11 14.57 5.69 -4.15
N GLU A 12 14.32 6.31 -5.30
CA GLU A 12 14.68 5.76 -6.61
C GLU A 12 16.19 5.64 -6.77
N MET A 13 16.94 6.69 -6.41
CA MET A 13 18.41 6.66 -6.43
C MET A 13 18.95 5.55 -5.51
N LEU A 14 18.49 5.47 -4.27
CA LEU A 14 18.99 4.51 -3.29
C LEU A 14 18.66 3.06 -3.68
N ALA A 15 17.53 2.82 -4.35
CA ALA A 15 17.18 1.49 -4.86
C ALA A 15 18.19 0.99 -5.92
N GLN A 16 18.87 1.88 -6.66
CA GLN A 16 19.93 1.52 -7.62
C GLN A 16 21.19 0.97 -6.95
N ILE A 17 21.38 1.20 -5.65
CA ILE A 17 22.52 0.64 -4.88
C ILE A 17 22.37 -0.88 -4.73
N ARG A 18 21.16 -1.44 -4.90
CA ARG A 18 20.87 -2.88 -4.81
C ARG A 18 21.31 -3.50 -3.47
N CYS A 19 21.07 -2.78 -2.39
CA CYS A 19 21.25 -3.26 -1.02
C CYS A 19 19.89 -3.29 -0.31
N GLY A 20 19.55 -4.40 0.34
CA GLY A 20 18.32 -4.57 1.10
C GLY A 20 18.26 -3.70 2.37
N HIS A 21 19.36 -3.10 2.78
CA HIS A 21 19.49 -2.29 4.00
C HIS A 21 19.68 -0.79 3.72
N THR A 22 19.91 -0.39 2.46
CA THR A 22 20.09 1.00 2.07
C THR A 22 18.84 1.52 1.36
N TYR A 23 18.11 2.41 2.01
CA TYR A 23 16.86 2.99 1.50
C TYR A 23 16.55 4.29 2.24
N ALA A 24 15.66 5.11 1.67
CA ALA A 24 15.07 6.23 2.40
C ALA A 24 14.23 5.63 3.54
N ASN A 25 14.83 5.53 4.72
CA ASN A 25 14.27 4.78 5.83
C ASN A 25 13.07 5.52 6.41
N PHE A 26 11.85 5.08 6.07
CA PHE A 26 10.61 5.66 6.56
C PHE A 26 10.37 5.50 8.07
N TRP A 27 11.08 4.58 8.75
CA TRP A 27 11.00 4.39 10.20
C TRP A 27 11.80 5.41 11.00
N ASN A 28 12.86 5.96 10.40
CA ASN A 28 13.78 6.87 11.07
C ASN A 28 13.76 8.25 10.41
N GLN A 29 12.58 8.85 10.37
CA GLN A 29 12.36 10.19 9.84
C GLN A 29 11.97 11.16 10.95
N SER A 30 12.34 12.44 10.78
CA SER A 30 11.87 13.50 11.67
C SER A 30 10.35 13.61 11.67
N GLY A 31 9.77 14.14 12.76
CA GLY A 31 8.31 14.31 12.87
C GLY A 31 7.72 15.13 11.73
N LEU A 32 8.42 16.18 11.27
CA LEU A 32 8.01 16.96 10.10
C LEU A 32 7.83 16.08 8.85
N ILE A 33 8.82 15.24 8.54
CA ILE A 33 8.76 14.36 7.36
C ILE A 33 7.66 13.31 7.51
N GLN A 34 7.48 12.74 8.70
CA GLN A 34 6.38 11.81 8.96
C GLN A 34 5.02 12.44 8.68
N GLU A 35 4.79 13.66 9.15
CA GLU A 35 3.55 14.39 8.93
C GLU A 35 3.34 14.72 7.45
N VAL A 36 4.30 15.36 6.79
CA VAL A 36 4.10 15.89 5.42
C VAL A 36 4.18 14.82 4.33
N VAL A 37 4.89 13.71 4.57
CA VAL A 37 5.10 12.65 3.57
C VAL A 37 4.24 11.42 3.84
N PHE A 38 4.09 10.96 5.10
CA PHE A 38 3.56 9.61 5.36
C PHE A 38 2.17 9.55 6.02
N ASN A 39 1.82 10.53 6.88
CA ASN A 39 0.63 10.45 7.74
C ASN A 39 -0.64 11.07 7.14
N GLN A 40 -0.58 11.48 5.87
CA GLN A 40 -1.73 12.03 5.16
C GLN A 40 -2.85 10.99 4.97
N ALA A 41 -4.08 11.48 4.82
CA ALA A 41 -5.26 10.66 4.54
C ALA A 41 -5.34 10.28 3.05
N ASP A 42 -4.31 9.60 2.55
CA ASP A 42 -4.13 9.25 1.15
C ASP A 42 -3.99 7.74 0.93
N LYS A 43 -4.35 6.90 1.92
CA LYS A 43 -4.23 5.44 1.83
C LYS A 43 -5.52 4.80 1.34
N LEU A 44 -5.38 3.65 0.69
CA LEU A 44 -6.52 2.82 0.31
C LEU A 44 -7.25 2.29 1.56
N PRO A 45 -8.59 2.33 1.59
CA PRO A 45 -9.40 1.76 2.67
C PRO A 45 -9.63 0.26 2.50
N LEU A 46 -8.56 -0.49 2.26
CA LEU A 46 -8.56 -1.94 2.10
C LEU A 46 -7.14 -2.49 2.32
N THR A 47 -7.03 -3.81 2.42
CA THR A 47 -5.74 -4.52 2.36
C THR A 47 -5.74 -5.47 1.17
N PHE A 48 -4.56 -5.84 0.67
CA PHE A 48 -4.44 -6.78 -0.45
C PHE A 48 -3.14 -7.57 -0.39
N ARG A 49 -3.12 -8.70 -1.11
CA ARG A 49 -1.91 -9.46 -1.41
C ARG A 49 -1.62 -9.43 -2.89
N ILE A 50 -0.34 -9.47 -3.23
CA ILE A 50 0.13 -9.61 -4.60
C ILE A 50 0.38 -11.09 -4.85
N VAL A 51 -0.46 -11.71 -5.68
CA VAL A 51 -0.36 -13.12 -6.06
C VAL A 51 -0.17 -13.16 -7.57
N GLU A 52 0.98 -13.68 -8.02
CA GLU A 52 1.32 -13.73 -9.45
C GLU A 52 1.22 -12.35 -10.15
N GLY A 53 1.55 -11.27 -9.44
CA GLY A 53 1.48 -9.90 -9.95
C GLY A 53 0.08 -9.27 -9.91
N ARG A 54 -0.93 -9.96 -9.37
CA ARG A 54 -2.32 -9.50 -9.24
C ARG A 54 -2.61 -9.02 -7.83
N MET A 55 -3.30 -7.88 -7.69
CA MET A 55 -3.65 -7.30 -6.39
C MET A 55 -4.98 -7.87 -5.88
N ILE A 56 -4.94 -8.91 -5.07
CA ILE A 56 -6.12 -9.58 -4.53
C ILE A 56 -6.48 -8.96 -3.19
N VAL A 57 -7.68 -8.39 -3.08
CA VAL A 57 -8.17 -7.79 -1.83
C VAL A 57 -8.25 -8.86 -0.74
N THR A 58 -7.87 -8.51 0.48
CA THR A 58 -7.94 -9.41 1.64
C THR A 58 -8.86 -8.91 2.75
N HIS A 59 -9.02 -7.59 2.88
CA HIS A 59 -9.99 -6.99 3.79
C HIS A 59 -10.61 -5.75 3.15
N ASN A 60 -11.93 -5.67 3.20
CA ASN A 60 -12.68 -4.50 2.78
C ASN A 60 -12.91 -3.58 3.97
N LEU A 61 -12.27 -2.41 3.98
CA LEU A 61 -12.37 -1.42 5.06
C LEU A 61 -13.05 -0.13 4.57
N SER A 62 -13.70 -0.18 3.41
CA SER A 62 -14.27 0.95 2.70
C SER A 62 -15.78 1.13 2.93
N GLY A 63 -16.46 0.05 3.34
CA GLY A 63 -17.92 -0.01 3.42
C GLY A 63 -18.63 -0.27 2.09
N LYS A 64 -17.89 -0.61 1.02
CA LYS A 64 -18.43 -0.91 -0.32
C LYS A 64 -18.70 -2.41 -0.48
N GLU A 65 -19.94 -2.81 -0.75
CA GLU A 65 -20.32 -4.23 -0.85
C GLU A 65 -19.62 -4.95 -2.00
N GLU A 66 -19.27 -4.24 -3.06
CA GLU A 66 -18.58 -4.77 -4.24
C GLU A 66 -17.19 -5.36 -3.88
N LEU A 67 -16.59 -4.92 -2.77
CA LEU A 67 -15.32 -5.44 -2.25
C LEU A 67 -15.48 -6.60 -1.26
N ALA A 68 -16.71 -6.95 -0.86
CA ALA A 68 -16.96 -8.00 0.13
C ALA A 68 -16.50 -9.39 -0.37
N GLY A 69 -16.58 -9.62 -1.68
CA GLY A 69 -16.10 -10.85 -2.33
C GLY A 69 -14.58 -10.94 -2.51
N MET A 70 -13.80 -10.03 -1.91
CA MET A 70 -12.32 -10.01 -2.01
C MET A 70 -11.81 -10.06 -3.47
N PRO A 71 -12.30 -9.16 -4.35
CA PRO A 71 -11.97 -9.19 -5.77
C PRO A 71 -10.51 -8.82 -6.04
N GLU A 72 -10.08 -9.00 -7.28
CA GLU A 72 -8.84 -8.40 -7.80
C GLU A 72 -9.05 -6.91 -8.06
N ILE A 73 -8.06 -6.08 -7.73
CA ILE A 73 -7.95 -4.70 -8.19
C ILE A 73 -7.18 -4.71 -9.50
N VAL A 74 -7.86 -4.39 -10.60
CA VAL A 74 -7.26 -4.41 -11.95
C VAL A 74 -6.72 -3.03 -12.34
N ALA A 75 -7.31 -1.95 -11.83
CA ALA A 75 -6.79 -0.59 -11.99
C ALA A 75 -7.14 0.32 -10.82
N ILE A 76 -6.35 1.38 -10.65
CA ILE A 76 -6.62 2.46 -9.69
C ILE A 76 -6.46 3.80 -10.43
N ASN A 77 -7.47 4.66 -10.36
CA ASN A 77 -7.56 5.92 -11.09
C ASN A 77 -7.30 5.74 -12.60
N GLY A 78 -7.81 4.65 -13.18
CA GLY A 78 -7.61 4.29 -14.58
C GLY A 78 -6.22 3.78 -14.95
N ILE A 79 -5.31 3.62 -13.97
CA ILE A 79 -3.96 3.10 -14.19
C ILE A 79 -3.94 1.60 -13.86
N PRO A 80 -3.52 0.72 -14.80
CA PRO A 80 -3.47 -0.71 -14.55
C PRO A 80 -2.64 -1.07 -13.32
N ALA A 81 -3.14 -1.96 -12.46
CA ALA A 81 -2.47 -2.39 -11.24
C ALA A 81 -1.07 -2.96 -11.52
N ALA A 82 -0.93 -3.73 -12.60
CA ALA A 82 0.36 -4.25 -13.05
C ALA A 82 1.37 -3.12 -13.37
N GLU A 83 0.91 -2.01 -13.93
CA GLU A 83 1.77 -0.84 -14.19
C GLU A 83 2.15 -0.13 -12.90
N ILE A 84 1.20 0.05 -11.98
CA ILE A 84 1.46 0.60 -10.65
C ILE A 84 2.55 -0.22 -9.96
N LEU A 85 2.40 -1.53 -9.87
CA LEU A 85 3.37 -2.42 -9.23
C LEU A 85 4.75 -2.36 -9.88
N ARG A 86 4.84 -2.33 -11.22
CA ARG A 86 6.13 -2.16 -11.93
C ARG A 86 6.79 -0.81 -11.62
N ASN A 87 6.01 0.27 -11.56
CA ASN A 87 6.53 1.60 -11.30
C ASN A 87 6.97 1.74 -9.83
N LEU A 88 6.23 1.18 -8.88
CA LEU A 88 6.57 1.27 -7.45
C LEU A 88 7.82 0.47 -7.09
N GLN A 89 8.11 -0.65 -7.77
CA GLN A 89 9.32 -1.45 -7.52
C GLN A 89 10.62 -0.66 -7.68
N ARG A 90 10.61 0.44 -8.45
CA ARG A 90 11.77 1.33 -8.62
C ARG A 90 12.20 2.03 -7.33
N TYR A 91 11.30 2.14 -6.35
CA TYR A 91 11.57 2.78 -5.06
C TYR A 91 11.90 1.77 -3.95
N VAL A 92 11.73 0.47 -4.22
CA VAL A 92 11.81 -0.58 -3.20
C VAL A 92 13.23 -1.18 -3.17
N LYS A 93 13.78 -1.24 -1.97
CA LYS A 93 15.10 -1.83 -1.69
C LYS A 93 15.09 -3.34 -1.94
N ALA A 94 16.19 -3.89 -2.42
CA ALA A 94 16.46 -5.33 -2.40
C ALA A 94 17.96 -5.60 -2.55
N ASP A 95 18.42 -6.74 -2.04
CA ASP A 95 19.76 -7.22 -2.31
C ASP A 95 19.86 -7.71 -3.75
N GLY A 96 20.77 -7.11 -4.52
CA GLY A 96 20.94 -7.41 -5.93
C GLY A 96 19.68 -7.15 -6.77
N SER A 97 19.42 -8.08 -7.70
CA SER A 97 18.28 -8.05 -8.63
C SER A 97 17.08 -8.85 -8.13
N ASN A 98 16.86 -8.92 -6.81
CA ASN A 98 15.75 -9.67 -6.23
C ASN A 98 14.41 -8.92 -6.35
N ASP A 99 13.84 -8.92 -7.56
CA ASP A 99 12.57 -8.24 -7.85
C ASP A 99 11.37 -8.93 -7.20
N ALA A 100 11.42 -10.25 -7.00
CA ALA A 100 10.41 -10.98 -6.25
C ALA A 100 10.25 -10.42 -4.82
N LYS A 101 11.37 -10.10 -4.17
CA LYS A 101 11.35 -9.42 -2.87
C LYS A 101 10.79 -8.00 -2.97
N ARG A 102 11.18 -7.22 -3.99
CA ARG A 102 10.63 -5.86 -4.19
C ARG A 102 9.11 -5.89 -4.33
N LEU A 103 8.59 -6.85 -5.07
CA LEU A 103 7.16 -7.08 -5.22
C LEU A 103 6.53 -7.54 -3.91
N ALA A 104 7.17 -8.44 -3.17
CA ALA A 104 6.68 -8.91 -1.88
C ALA A 104 6.56 -7.78 -0.84
N ASP A 105 7.51 -6.85 -0.81
CA ASP A 105 7.48 -5.66 0.05
C ASP A 105 6.34 -4.67 -0.27
N LEU A 106 5.69 -4.80 -1.45
CA LEU A 106 4.53 -4.01 -1.86
C LEU A 106 3.18 -4.64 -1.50
N ASN A 107 3.16 -5.81 -0.84
CA ASN A 107 1.95 -6.31 -0.21
C ASN A 107 1.44 -5.31 0.84
N LEU A 108 0.12 -5.27 1.04
CA LEU A 108 -0.51 -4.38 2.01
C LEU A 108 -1.26 -5.20 3.05
N TYR A 109 -0.65 -5.44 4.20
CA TYR A 109 -1.18 -6.23 5.31
C TYR A 109 -2.08 -5.43 6.23
N GLY A 110 -1.81 -4.14 6.41
CA GLY A 110 -2.52 -3.29 7.37
C GLY A 110 -2.10 -3.50 8.83
N LEU A 111 -1.03 -4.25 9.08
CA LEU A 111 -0.56 -4.61 10.44
C LEU A 111 0.63 -3.77 10.90
N GLY A 112 1.40 -3.20 9.98
CA GLY A 112 2.59 -2.41 10.29
C GLY A 112 2.28 -0.91 10.30
N PRO A 113 2.98 -0.11 11.12
CA PRO A 113 2.84 1.34 11.07
C PRO A 113 3.37 1.91 9.75
N PHE A 114 4.29 1.24 9.06
CA PHE A 114 4.76 1.59 7.71
C PHE A 114 4.85 0.35 6.80
N GLU A 115 4.28 0.45 5.60
CA GLU A 115 4.33 -0.59 4.56
C GLU A 115 4.72 0.08 3.23
N SER A 116 5.58 -0.52 2.41
CA SER A 116 6.18 0.17 1.25
C SER A 116 5.13 0.70 0.28
N PHE A 117 4.04 -0.04 0.07
CA PHE A 117 2.95 0.42 -0.80
C PHE A 117 2.33 1.73 -0.28
N ASP A 118 2.01 1.82 1.02
CA ASP A 118 1.46 3.04 1.63
C ASP A 118 2.39 4.26 1.56
N ILE A 119 3.69 4.02 1.44
CA ILE A 119 4.68 5.07 1.32
C ILE A 119 4.75 5.53 -0.13
N TYR A 120 4.97 4.62 -1.08
CA TYR A 120 5.28 5.01 -2.45
C TYR A 120 4.05 5.25 -3.32
N PHE A 121 2.98 4.48 -3.12
CA PHE A 121 1.77 4.59 -3.93
C PHE A 121 1.16 6.00 -3.91
N PRO A 122 0.78 6.58 -2.76
CA PRO A 122 0.13 7.89 -2.74
C PRO A 122 1.05 9.06 -3.07
N LEU A 123 2.37 8.88 -2.97
CA LEU A 123 3.33 9.90 -3.42
C LEU A 123 3.38 9.97 -4.95
N ARG A 124 3.22 8.83 -5.63
CA ARG A 124 3.26 8.76 -7.09
C ARG A 124 1.89 8.92 -7.74
N TYR A 125 0.86 8.37 -7.10
CA TYR A 125 -0.53 8.32 -7.56
C TYR A 125 -1.43 8.79 -6.41
N PRO A 126 -1.46 10.10 -6.11
CA PRO A 126 -2.28 10.63 -5.03
C PRO A 126 -3.78 10.44 -5.33
N PRO A 127 -4.64 10.45 -4.30
CA PRO A 127 -6.07 10.44 -4.50
C PRO A 127 -6.52 11.74 -5.19
N VAL A 128 -7.57 11.65 -6.01
CA VAL A 128 -8.22 12.82 -6.62
C VAL A 128 -9.43 13.15 -5.76
N ASP A 129 -9.53 14.40 -5.29
CA ASP A 129 -10.58 14.87 -4.40
C ASP A 129 -10.79 13.97 -3.16
N GLY A 130 -9.69 13.43 -2.62
CA GLY A 130 -9.69 12.56 -1.45
C GLY A 130 -10.22 11.15 -1.70
N ARG A 131 -10.31 10.70 -2.96
CA ARG A 131 -10.82 9.38 -3.34
C ARG A 131 -9.89 8.66 -4.32
N TYR A 132 -10.06 7.34 -4.38
CA TYR A 132 -9.52 6.49 -5.43
C TYR A 132 -10.67 5.84 -6.19
N GLU A 133 -10.62 5.89 -7.52
CA GLU A 133 -11.47 5.09 -8.39
C GLU A 133 -10.81 3.72 -8.57
N LEU A 134 -11.53 2.65 -8.29
CA LEU A 134 -11.05 1.28 -8.43
C LEU A 134 -11.81 0.59 -9.55
N ASP A 135 -11.08 -0.03 -10.46
CA ASP A 135 -11.62 -1.07 -11.32
C ASP A 135 -11.29 -2.41 -10.66
N ILE A 136 -12.32 -3.23 -10.45
CA ILE A 136 -12.19 -4.53 -9.80
C ILE A 136 -12.76 -5.65 -10.66
N GLU A 137 -12.25 -6.85 -10.48
CA GLU A 137 -12.74 -8.07 -11.11
C GLU A 137 -12.96 -9.16 -10.06
N SER A 138 -14.18 -9.70 -10.02
CA SER A 138 -14.51 -10.85 -9.16
C SER A 138 -13.89 -12.14 -9.68
N ALA A 139 -13.84 -13.19 -8.85
CA ALA A 139 -13.36 -14.51 -9.26
C ALA A 139 -14.16 -15.13 -10.44
N GLU A 140 -15.39 -14.64 -10.67
CA GLU A 140 -16.25 -15.07 -11.78
C GLU A 140 -16.04 -14.24 -13.05
N GLY A 141 -15.04 -13.34 -13.08
CA GLY A 141 -14.73 -12.46 -14.21
C GLY A 141 -15.71 -11.30 -14.38
N ARG A 142 -16.58 -11.04 -13.40
CA ARG A 142 -17.47 -9.86 -13.43
C ARG A 142 -16.71 -8.64 -12.94
N GLY A 143 -16.58 -7.64 -13.81
CA GLY A 143 -15.95 -6.36 -13.50
C GLY A 143 -16.92 -5.36 -12.87
N ALA A 144 -16.41 -4.48 -12.00
CA ALA A 144 -17.12 -3.33 -11.47
C ALA A 144 -16.18 -2.14 -11.26
N GLN A 145 -16.75 -0.94 -11.26
CA GLN A 145 -16.03 0.31 -10.94
C GLN A 145 -16.62 0.92 -9.67
N LEU A 146 -15.77 1.38 -8.77
CA LEU A 146 -16.21 2.02 -7.54
C LEU A 146 -15.23 3.07 -7.01
N ALA A 147 -15.78 4.12 -6.42
CA ALA A 147 -15.02 5.16 -5.76
C ALA A 147 -14.92 4.89 -4.25
N VAL A 148 -13.69 4.80 -3.72
CA VAL A 148 -13.43 4.62 -2.28
C VAL A 148 -12.78 5.86 -1.67
N PRO A 149 -13.20 6.31 -0.47
CA PRO A 149 -12.57 7.45 0.20
C PRO A 149 -11.18 7.06 0.71
N ALA A 150 -10.18 7.91 0.47
CA ALA A 150 -8.86 7.73 1.05
C ALA A 150 -8.90 7.90 2.57
N ILE A 151 -8.07 7.13 3.28
CA ILE A 151 -8.01 7.14 4.75
C ILE A 151 -6.57 7.25 5.24
N THR A 152 -6.37 7.45 6.52
CA THR A 152 -5.04 7.36 7.13
C THR A 152 -4.69 5.89 7.45
N ARG A 153 -3.39 5.60 7.65
CA ARG A 153 -2.94 4.28 8.12
C ARG A 153 -3.52 3.92 9.49
N ALA A 154 -3.56 4.89 10.40
CA ALA A 154 -4.14 4.73 11.73
C ALA A 154 -5.62 4.36 11.65
N GLU A 155 -6.36 5.02 10.75
CA GLU A 155 -7.75 4.71 10.49
C GLU A 155 -7.92 3.30 9.91
N ARG A 156 -7.07 2.90 8.97
CA ARG A 156 -7.08 1.54 8.40
C ARG A 156 -6.85 0.49 9.48
N ALA A 157 -5.83 0.68 10.32
CA ALA A 157 -5.50 -0.24 11.41
C ALA A 157 -6.67 -0.38 12.40
N ARG A 158 -7.31 0.73 12.78
CA ARG A 158 -8.50 0.75 13.65
C ARG A 158 -9.65 -0.05 13.06
N ARG A 159 -9.96 0.14 11.77
CA ARG A 159 -11.02 -0.61 11.07
C ARG A 159 -10.70 -2.09 10.96
N LEU A 160 -9.45 -2.43 10.67
CA LEU A 160 -9.00 -3.82 10.56
C LEU A 160 -9.11 -4.54 11.91
N GLN A 161 -8.70 -3.90 13.01
CA GLN A 161 -8.85 -4.43 14.36
C GLN A 161 -10.32 -4.65 14.73
N ALA A 162 -11.22 -3.74 14.33
CA ALA A 162 -12.65 -3.86 14.58
C ALA A 162 -13.30 -5.04 13.81
N GLN A 163 -12.84 -5.34 12.59
CA GLN A 163 -13.31 -6.51 11.84
C GLN A 163 -12.75 -7.83 12.37
N ASN A 164 -11.52 -7.81 12.87
CA ASN A 164 -10.80 -9.00 13.30
C ASN A 164 -10.57 -9.00 14.81
N SER A 165 -11.65 -9.05 15.60
CA SER A 165 -11.59 -9.11 17.07
C SER A 165 -10.87 -10.36 17.63
N ALA A 166 -10.47 -11.30 16.77
CA ALA A 166 -9.66 -12.48 17.10
C ALA A 166 -8.20 -12.40 16.61
N LEU A 167 -7.81 -11.38 15.84
CA LEU A 167 -6.41 -11.19 15.47
C LEU A 167 -5.64 -10.46 16.59
N PRO A 168 -4.36 -10.81 16.79
CA PRO A 168 -3.48 -10.09 17.68
C PRO A 168 -3.47 -8.58 17.33
N ALA A 169 -3.73 -7.73 18.33
CA ALA A 169 -3.84 -6.28 18.14
C ALA A 169 -2.51 -5.65 17.73
N THR A 170 -1.41 -6.30 18.10
CA THR A 170 -0.04 -5.89 17.80
C THR A 170 0.81 -7.09 17.38
N ALA A 171 1.95 -6.84 16.74
CA ALA A 171 2.91 -7.90 16.42
C ALA A 171 3.42 -8.65 17.67
N ASP A 172 3.42 -8.00 18.85
CA ASP A 172 3.81 -8.61 20.12
C ASP A 172 2.82 -9.67 20.60
N ASP A 173 1.55 -9.56 20.22
CA ASP A 173 0.52 -10.52 20.63
C ASP A 173 0.66 -11.87 19.91
N LEU A 174 1.41 -11.93 18.79
CA LEU A 174 1.77 -13.19 18.12
C LEU A 174 2.76 -14.04 18.92
N TRP A 175 3.48 -13.43 19.87
CA TRP A 175 4.48 -14.12 20.72
C TRP A 175 3.91 -14.63 22.05
N LYS A 176 2.61 -14.41 22.30
CA LYS A 176 1.93 -14.80 23.55
C LYS A 176 1.03 -16.05 23.40
N LEU A 177 1.00 -16.66 22.21
CA LEU A 177 0.29 -17.93 21.90
C LEU A 177 1.22 -19.12 22.11
#